data_AF-A0A3M1LWT1-F1
#
_entry.id   AF-A0A3M1LWT1-F1
#
_cell.length_a   1.000
_cell.length_b   1.000
_cell.length_c   1.000
_cell.angle_alpha   90.00
_cell.angle_beta   90.00
_cell.angle_gamma   90.00
#
_symmetry.space_group_name_H-M   'P 1'
#
loop_
_entity.id
_entity.type
_entity.pdbx_description
1 polymer ?
#
loop_
_entity_poly.entity_id
_entity_poly.type
_entity_poly.pdbx_seq_one_letter_code
_entity_poly.pdbx_strand_id
1 'polypeptide(L)'
;MTQRVLVLVALPIAVLSIQGCSTLSLRAILTRTEQDTYTITTRDTTHQIEYRNAPGQRGIIYPSDRTITATRRVEQYDSTVERHYPNFIRFGVFETVGLLATAPSDRGIGGGIFGIYLDPNEAFSSQIRPKSALFTGSLYRFGILEMPLYWFDDAPTWSVGTSLGEIFQLEADNKRAVVGAFPLYVRKRFYLREEIPYVAVTAAAGFGFLPSQYLNLAGSLDIGSIGGLNIRSYAGLLIARSIEQQSLVQPYLGLGTSVLDFLNHPRELRRQWDEHEHSSWNIGALRITTFLLLSGSPPNSQQPSVGLQLQVAPTTIALPIADNRICAGVDLFNVVYAFRQKQTLRDAIGFGYGVLPLRVGYWLPFGDSRLALESFAMYSYFPHSMWQVAATLRVAALEWLPVGISVGYISSAGFTVNRGTIRDVVDATILGFDIAYLGISIGIAEEIFRPSQLRYNRAVQ
;
A
#
# COMPACT_ATOMS: atom_id res chain seq x y z
N MET A 1 5.21 -1.54 30.21
CA MET A 1 3.87 -1.58 29.57
C MET A 1 3.97 -2.53 28.38
N THR A 2 3.18 -3.61 28.33
CA THR A 2 3.44 -4.73 27.40
C THR A 2 3.00 -4.41 25.97
N GLN A 3 3.71 -4.97 24.98
CA GLN A 3 3.39 -4.87 23.54
C GLN A 3 1.93 -5.25 23.23
N ARG A 4 1.33 -6.13 24.06
CA ARG A 4 -0.11 -6.47 24.03
C ARG A 4 -1.01 -5.27 24.32
N VAL A 5 -0.69 -4.43 25.30
CA VAL A 5 -1.46 -3.20 25.60
C VAL A 5 -1.23 -2.17 24.50
N LEU A 6 -0.04 -2.10 23.92
CA LEU A 6 0.24 -1.17 22.81
C LEU A 6 -0.52 -1.56 21.54
N VAL A 7 -0.59 -2.85 21.20
CA VAL A 7 -1.39 -3.37 20.08
C VAL A 7 -2.88 -3.29 20.38
N LEU A 8 -3.33 -3.59 21.61
CA LEU A 8 -4.73 -3.46 22.03
C LEU A 8 -5.21 -2.01 22.18
N VAL A 9 -4.31 -1.03 22.26
CA VAL A 9 -4.64 0.40 22.23
C VAL A 9 -4.50 0.96 20.81
N ALA A 10 -3.51 0.50 20.04
CA ALA A 10 -3.33 0.88 18.64
C ALA A 10 -4.44 0.34 17.73
N LEU A 11 -4.99 -0.85 17.99
CA LEU A 11 -6.08 -1.43 17.20
C LEU A 11 -7.39 -0.65 17.31
N PRO A 12 -7.91 -0.28 18.51
CA PRO A 12 -9.08 0.58 18.62
C PRO A 12 -8.76 2.02 18.22
N ILE A 13 -7.54 2.54 18.34
CA ILE A 13 -7.20 3.86 17.77
C ILE A 13 -7.17 3.80 16.25
N ALA A 14 -6.65 2.73 15.63
CA ALA A 14 -6.71 2.50 14.19
C ALA A 14 -8.16 2.33 13.73
N VAL A 15 -8.97 1.53 14.43
CA VAL A 15 -10.39 1.31 14.13
C VAL A 15 -11.23 2.56 14.39
N LEU A 16 -10.97 3.34 15.45
CA LEU A 16 -11.62 4.63 15.73
C LEU A 16 -11.13 5.72 14.77
N SER A 17 -9.91 5.64 14.23
CA SER A 17 -9.47 6.52 13.15
C SER A 17 -10.09 6.15 11.79
N ILE A 18 -10.44 4.87 11.60
CA ILE A 18 -11.21 4.39 10.44
C ILE A 18 -12.71 4.73 10.59
N GLN A 19 -13.26 4.78 11.81
CA GLN A 19 -14.66 5.13 12.06
C GLN A 19 -14.90 6.63 12.30
N GLY A 20 -13.88 7.36 12.76
CA GLY A 20 -13.93 8.81 13.02
C GLY A 20 -13.58 9.66 11.79
N CYS A 21 -12.89 9.08 10.81
CA CYS A 21 -12.81 9.65 9.47
C CYS A 21 -13.92 9.03 8.62
N SER A 22 -15.01 9.76 8.42
CA SER A 22 -15.88 9.47 7.27
C SER A 22 -14.99 9.29 6.03
N THR A 23 -15.31 8.34 5.17
CA THR A 23 -14.59 8.13 3.91
C THR A 23 -14.48 9.42 3.07
N LEU A 24 -15.35 10.41 3.32
CA LEU A 24 -15.25 11.78 2.83
C LEU A 24 -14.05 12.57 3.39
N SER A 25 -13.73 12.47 4.68
CA SER A 25 -12.68 13.27 5.34
C SER A 25 -11.25 12.83 4.96
N LEU A 26 -10.97 11.52 4.92
CA LEU A 26 -9.70 10.99 4.43
C LEU A 26 -9.53 11.25 2.93
N ARG A 27 -10.60 11.09 2.14
CA ARG A 27 -10.57 11.44 0.72
C ARG A 27 -10.32 12.94 0.52
N ALA A 28 -10.91 13.81 1.34
CA ALA A 28 -10.67 15.26 1.29
C ALA A 28 -9.24 15.64 1.71
N ILE A 29 -8.60 14.87 2.59
CA ILE A 29 -7.19 15.09 2.96
C ILE A 29 -6.26 14.63 1.83
N LEU A 30 -6.53 13.46 1.24
CA LEU A 30 -5.67 12.83 0.23
C LEU A 30 -5.91 13.37 -1.19
N THR A 31 -7.09 13.91 -1.46
CA THR A 31 -7.52 14.38 -2.78
C THR A 31 -7.99 15.82 -2.70
N ARG A 32 -7.39 16.68 -3.53
CA ARG A 32 -7.85 18.03 -3.78
C ARG A 32 -8.83 17.99 -4.95
N THR A 33 -10.06 18.43 -4.73
CA THR A 33 -11.06 18.62 -5.79
C THR A 33 -11.06 20.06 -6.24
N GLU A 34 -10.89 20.29 -7.54
CA GLU A 34 -11.05 21.59 -8.19
C GLU A 34 -12.33 21.55 -9.03
N GLN A 35 -13.11 22.62 -9.02
CA GLN A 35 -14.32 22.76 -9.80
C GLN A 35 -14.13 23.88 -10.82
N ASP A 36 -14.15 23.52 -12.09
CA ASP A 36 -14.12 24.48 -13.20
C ASP A 36 -15.53 24.70 -13.72
N THR A 37 -15.95 25.96 -13.84
CA THR A 37 -17.24 26.33 -14.43
C THR A 37 -17.02 26.94 -15.81
N TYR A 38 -17.57 26.31 -16.84
CA TYR A 38 -17.53 26.76 -18.23
C TYR A 38 -18.91 27.29 -18.63
N THR A 39 -19.01 28.56 -18.99
CA THR A 39 -20.26 29.10 -19.56
C THR A 39 -20.31 28.82 -21.05
N ILE A 40 -21.22 27.96 -21.47
CA ILE A 40 -21.44 27.63 -22.89
C ILE A 40 -22.50 28.58 -23.43
N THR A 41 -22.14 29.35 -24.46
CA THR A 41 -23.07 30.24 -25.16
C THR A 41 -23.40 29.66 -26.53
N THR A 42 -24.64 29.22 -26.73
CA THR A 42 -25.15 28.84 -28.05
C THR A 42 -25.85 30.06 -28.67
N ARG A 43 -25.52 30.35 -29.93
CA ARG A 43 -26.13 31.43 -30.68
C ARG A 43 -26.72 30.86 -31.95
N ASP A 44 -28.04 30.89 -32.04
CA ASP A 44 -28.77 30.58 -33.26
C ASP A 44 -29.36 31.85 -33.84
N THR A 45 -29.26 32.00 -35.16
CA THR A 45 -29.78 33.16 -35.88
C THR A 45 -30.61 32.65 -37.06
N THR A 46 -31.92 32.84 -36.98
CA THR A 46 -32.86 32.42 -38.02
C THR A 46 -33.24 33.64 -38.85
N HIS A 47 -33.09 33.53 -40.16
CA HIS A 47 -33.53 34.55 -41.11
C HIS A 47 -34.79 34.07 -41.82
N GLN A 48 -35.90 34.75 -41.61
CA GLN A 48 -37.12 34.54 -42.37
C GLN A 48 -37.26 35.68 -43.39
N ILE A 49 -37.32 35.32 -44.67
CA ILE A 49 -37.50 36.27 -45.76
C ILE A 49 -38.90 36.05 -46.32
N GLU A 50 -39.75 37.05 -46.20
CA GLU A 50 -41.09 37.07 -46.78
C GLU A 50 -41.12 38.06 -47.94
N TYR A 51 -41.56 37.59 -49.10
CA TYR A 51 -41.82 38.44 -50.26
C TYR A 51 -43.32 38.60 -50.39
N ARG A 52 -43.84 39.81 -50.20
CA ARG A 52 -45.26 40.11 -50.44
C ARG A 52 -45.40 40.76 -51.79
N ASN A 53 -46.06 40.05 -52.70
CA ASN A 53 -46.49 40.60 -53.98
C ASN A 53 -47.94 41.06 -53.82
N ALA A 54 -48.21 42.33 -54.07
CA ALA A 54 -49.59 42.81 -54.16
C ALA A 54 -50.28 42.11 -55.35
N PRO A 55 -51.54 41.64 -55.21
CA PRO A 55 -52.27 41.07 -56.33
C PRO A 55 -52.55 42.17 -57.36
N GLY A 56 -51.81 42.15 -58.47
CA GLY A 56 -52.00 43.10 -59.57
C GLY A 56 -53.21 42.74 -60.44
N GLN A 57 -54.07 43.72 -60.74
CA GLN A 57 -55.02 43.59 -61.85
C GLN A 57 -54.27 43.74 -63.18
N ARG A 58 -54.35 42.70 -64.03
CA ARG A 58 -53.95 42.67 -65.45
C ARG A 58 -52.59 43.33 -65.77
N GLY A 59 -51.51 42.56 -65.62
CA GLY A 59 -50.28 42.75 -66.40
C GLY A 59 -49.27 43.80 -65.92
N ILE A 60 -49.53 44.50 -64.80
CA ILE A 60 -48.56 45.42 -64.18
C ILE A 60 -47.90 44.72 -63.00
N ILE A 61 -46.57 44.55 -63.06
CA ILE A 61 -45.75 43.98 -61.98
C ILE A 61 -45.32 45.12 -61.06
N TYR A 62 -45.83 45.17 -59.84
CA TYR A 62 -45.35 46.10 -58.81
C TYR A 62 -44.04 45.59 -58.19
N PRO A 63 -43.13 46.49 -57.73
CA PRO A 63 -41.96 46.08 -56.98
C PRO A 63 -42.42 45.32 -55.73
N SER A 64 -41.78 44.17 -55.47
CA SER A 64 -42.12 43.30 -54.35
C SER A 64 -41.55 43.87 -53.05
N ASP A 65 -42.38 43.96 -52.02
CA ASP A 65 -41.90 44.31 -50.68
C ASP A 65 -41.20 43.08 -50.08
N ARG A 66 -39.92 43.26 -49.75
CA ARG A 66 -39.09 42.25 -49.07
C ARG A 66 -39.02 42.59 -47.59
N THR A 67 -39.66 41.78 -46.76
CA THR A 67 -39.51 41.86 -45.31
C THR A 67 -38.52 40.79 -44.86
N ILE A 68 -37.45 41.21 -44.18
CA ILE A 68 -36.47 40.29 -43.57
C ILE A 68 -36.65 40.36 -42.06
N THR A 69 -37.16 39.27 -41.48
CA THR A 69 -37.23 39.11 -40.03
C THR A 69 -36.04 38.27 -39.59
N ALA A 70 -35.13 38.87 -38.82
CA ALA A 70 -34.01 38.17 -38.22
C ALA A 70 -34.32 37.93 -36.74
N THR A 71 -34.47 36.67 -36.35
CA THR A 71 -34.65 36.30 -34.94
C THR A 71 -33.35 35.69 -34.44
N ARG A 72 -32.80 36.27 -33.37
CA ARG A 72 -31.60 35.76 -32.71
C ARG A 72 -32.00 35.13 -31.39
N ARG A 73 -31.68 33.84 -31.20
CA ARG A 73 -31.80 33.14 -29.93
C ARG A 73 -30.40 32.94 -29.36
N VAL A 74 -30.21 33.41 -28.13
CA VAL A 74 -28.98 33.17 -27.37
C VAL A 74 -29.37 32.34 -26.15
N GLU A 75 -28.80 31.15 -26.02
CA GLU A 75 -28.93 30.36 -24.80
C GLU A 75 -27.56 30.29 -24.13
N GLN A 76 -27.57 30.49 -22.82
CA GLN A 76 -26.38 30.38 -21.99
C GLN A 76 -26.68 29.38 -20.90
N TYR A 77 -25.79 28.41 -20.73
CA TYR A 77 -25.86 27.47 -19.62
C TYR A 77 -24.44 27.17 -19.14
N ASP A 78 -24.33 26.95 -17.84
CA ASP A 78 -23.06 26.63 -17.21
C ASP A 78 -22.86 25.12 -17.18
N SER A 79 -21.65 24.68 -17.53
CA SER A 79 -21.17 23.32 -17.38
C SER A 79 -20.10 23.30 -16.30
N THR A 80 -20.33 22.53 -15.24
CA THR A 80 -19.37 22.34 -14.16
C THR A 80 -18.62 21.03 -14.36
N VAL A 81 -17.28 21.07 -14.33
CA VAL A 81 -16.43 19.89 -14.40
C VAL A 81 -15.60 19.82 -13.12
N GLU A 82 -15.66 18.68 -12.44
CA GLU A 82 -14.83 18.40 -11.27
C GLU A 82 -13.54 17.68 -11.71
N ARG A 83 -12.41 18.11 -11.14
CA ARG A 83 -11.10 17.48 -11.34
C ARG A 83 -10.52 17.06 -9.99
N HIS A 84 -9.92 15.88 -9.94
CA HIS A 84 -9.39 15.32 -8.70
C HIS A 84 -7.88 15.12 -8.79
N TYR A 85 -7.15 15.74 -7.86
CA TYR A 85 -5.68 15.70 -7.79
C TYR A 85 -5.21 15.09 -6.46
N PRO A 86 -4.06 14.42 -6.42
CA PRO A 86 -3.45 14.04 -5.14
C PRO A 86 -3.05 15.29 -4.36
N ASN A 87 -3.25 15.23 -3.05
CA ASN A 87 -2.92 16.31 -2.10
C ASN A 87 -1.87 15.89 -1.07
N PHE A 88 -1.05 14.88 -1.39
CA PHE A 88 -0.01 14.38 -0.50
C PHE A 88 1.28 14.09 -1.27
N ILE A 89 2.41 14.35 -0.62
CA ILE A 89 3.74 13.91 -1.09
C ILE A 89 3.97 12.45 -0.73
N ARG A 90 3.59 12.01 0.46
CA ARG A 90 3.74 10.61 0.88
C ARG A 90 2.52 10.15 1.68
N PHE A 91 2.00 8.98 1.35
CA PHE A 91 0.95 8.31 2.10
C PHE A 91 1.31 6.85 2.27
N GLY A 92 1.57 6.43 3.51
CA GLY A 92 2.07 5.09 3.80
C GLY A 92 1.42 4.41 4.97
N VAL A 93 1.12 3.12 4.85
CA VAL A 93 0.50 2.35 5.95
C VAL A 93 1.55 1.88 6.95
N PHE A 94 2.65 1.30 6.46
CA PHE A 94 3.66 0.70 7.32
C PHE A 94 5.07 0.88 6.78
N GLU A 95 5.97 1.34 7.64
CA GLU A 95 7.41 1.41 7.39
C GLU A 95 8.17 0.76 8.54
N THR A 96 9.23 0.04 8.21
CA THR A 96 10.10 -0.62 9.18
C THR A 96 11.56 -0.53 8.75
N VAL A 97 12.45 -0.33 9.73
CA VAL A 97 13.89 -0.18 9.51
C VAL A 97 14.64 -1.02 10.54
N GLY A 98 15.60 -1.83 10.11
CA GLY A 98 16.57 -2.47 10.99
C GLY A 98 17.66 -1.46 11.33
N LEU A 99 17.95 -1.27 12.61
CA LEU A 99 18.91 -0.27 13.10
C LEU A 99 20.20 -0.93 13.59
N LEU A 100 21.30 -0.28 13.26
CA LEU A 100 22.67 -0.55 13.69
C LEU A 100 23.10 0.50 14.72
N ALA A 101 24.13 0.16 15.48
CA ALA A 101 24.76 1.00 16.50
C ALA A 101 23.85 1.37 17.70
N THR A 102 22.68 0.75 17.85
CA THR A 102 21.73 1.08 18.93
C THR A 102 22.03 0.40 20.27
N ALA A 103 22.59 -0.81 20.23
CA ALA A 103 22.94 -1.60 21.41
C ALA A 103 24.13 -2.53 21.10
N PRO A 104 24.79 -3.10 22.14
CA PRO A 104 25.72 -4.20 21.96
C PRO A 104 25.09 -5.40 21.23
N SER A 105 25.89 -6.15 20.47
CA SER A 105 25.39 -7.23 19.60
C SER A 105 24.63 -8.33 20.34
N ASP A 106 24.97 -8.60 21.60
CA ASP A 106 24.33 -9.58 22.49
C ASP A 106 22.97 -9.12 23.03
N ARG A 107 22.61 -7.85 22.85
CA ARG A 107 21.36 -7.22 23.30
C ARG A 107 20.36 -6.89 22.18
N GLY A 108 20.62 -7.41 20.98
CA GLY A 108 19.81 -7.13 19.80
C GLY A 108 18.42 -7.75 19.85
N ILE A 109 17.46 -7.11 19.17
CA ILE A 109 16.09 -7.61 19.00
C ILE A 109 16.06 -8.84 18.07
N GLY A 110 16.99 -8.91 17.11
CA GLY A 110 17.01 -9.96 16.09
C GLY A 110 15.95 -9.77 14.99
N GLY A 111 15.57 -8.52 14.70
CA GLY A 111 14.55 -8.18 13.69
C GLY A 111 15.00 -8.27 12.22
N GLY A 112 16.23 -8.72 11.95
CA GLY A 112 16.79 -8.81 10.61
C GLY A 112 17.13 -7.46 9.97
N ILE A 113 17.51 -7.48 8.69
CA ILE A 113 17.98 -6.30 7.95
C ILE A 113 16.97 -5.16 7.89
N PHE A 114 15.67 -5.49 7.86
CA PHE A 114 14.58 -4.52 7.81
C PHE A 114 13.90 -4.32 9.18
N GLY A 115 14.32 -4.99 10.24
CA GLY A 115 13.73 -4.83 11.57
C GLY A 115 12.35 -5.46 11.75
N ILE A 116 11.82 -6.21 10.77
CA ILE A 116 10.45 -6.78 10.79
C ILE A 116 10.39 -8.26 11.18
N TYR A 117 11.52 -8.95 11.26
CA TYR A 117 11.54 -10.39 11.51
C TYR A 117 11.05 -10.70 12.93
N LEU A 118 9.91 -11.38 13.01
CA LEU A 118 9.31 -11.86 14.24
C LEU A 118 9.72 -13.32 14.45
N ASP A 119 10.52 -13.58 15.49
CA ASP A 119 10.79 -14.96 15.92
C ASP A 119 9.49 -15.63 16.37
N PRO A 120 9.14 -16.82 15.85
CA PRO A 120 7.88 -17.48 16.20
C PRO A 120 7.69 -17.70 17.70
N ASN A 121 8.79 -17.93 18.43
CA ASN A 121 8.77 -18.17 19.87
C ASN A 121 8.47 -16.89 20.66
N GLU A 122 8.63 -15.73 20.05
CA GLU A 122 8.53 -14.43 20.71
C GLU A 122 7.50 -13.51 20.04
N ALA A 123 6.92 -13.96 18.92
CA ALA A 123 5.83 -13.30 18.24
C ALA A 123 4.68 -13.09 19.24
N PHE A 124 4.28 -11.81 19.40
CA PHE A 124 3.22 -11.38 20.33
C PHE A 124 3.51 -11.66 21.82
N SER A 125 4.77 -11.93 22.19
CA SER A 125 5.26 -12.00 23.57
C SER A 125 5.46 -10.58 24.15
N SER A 126 5.32 -10.43 25.46
CA SER A 126 5.68 -9.18 26.16
C SER A 126 7.18 -9.05 26.43
N GLN A 127 7.95 -10.11 26.22
CA GLN A 127 9.38 -10.19 26.48
C GLN A 127 10.07 -10.79 25.25
N ILE A 128 10.98 -10.01 24.66
CA ILE A 128 11.85 -10.42 23.56
C ILE A 128 13.20 -10.74 24.19
N ARG A 129 13.77 -11.93 23.92
CA ARG A 129 15.08 -12.22 24.47
C ARG A 129 16.16 -11.51 23.64
N PRO A 130 17.18 -10.98 24.30
CA PRO A 130 18.42 -10.59 23.65
C PRO A 130 18.94 -11.68 22.71
N LYS A 131 19.24 -11.31 21.46
CA LYS A 131 19.84 -12.19 20.45
C LYS A 131 21.09 -11.54 19.91
N SER A 132 22.08 -12.38 19.59
CA SER A 132 23.23 -11.94 18.81
C SER A 132 22.76 -11.53 17.42
N ALA A 133 22.80 -10.23 17.13
CA ALA A 133 22.32 -9.68 15.87
C ALA A 133 23.20 -8.51 15.42
N LEU A 134 23.40 -8.40 14.10
CA LEU A 134 24.03 -7.23 13.50
C LEU A 134 23.13 -6.00 13.63
N PHE A 135 21.85 -6.16 13.26
CA PHE A 135 20.80 -5.16 13.44
C PHE A 135 20.20 -5.31 14.82
N THR A 136 20.69 -4.51 15.76
CA THR A 136 20.37 -4.60 17.19
C THR A 136 19.04 -3.92 17.53
N GLY A 137 18.66 -2.89 16.76
CA GLY A 137 17.45 -2.11 16.97
C GLY A 137 16.49 -2.18 15.78
N SER A 138 15.34 -1.55 15.93
CA SER A 138 14.36 -1.36 14.86
C SER A 138 13.61 -0.04 15.02
N LEU A 139 13.16 0.50 13.88
CA LEU A 139 12.24 1.63 13.80
C LEU A 139 10.97 1.15 13.09
N TYR A 140 9.82 1.45 13.66
CA TYR A 140 8.51 1.19 13.05
C TYR A 140 7.73 2.48 12.94
N ARG A 141 7.05 2.70 11.81
CA ARG A 141 6.11 3.81 11.60
C ARG A 141 4.80 3.28 11.02
N PHE A 142 3.70 3.85 11.49
CA PHE A 142 2.35 3.47 11.11
C PHE A 142 1.58 4.70 10.63
N GLY A 143 0.85 4.57 9.53
CA GLY A 143 -0.05 5.62 9.01
C GLY A 143 0.66 6.96 8.78
N ILE A 144 1.63 6.95 7.88
CA ILE A 144 2.45 8.07 7.44
C ILE A 144 1.64 8.95 6.50
N LEU A 145 1.58 10.25 6.79
CA LEU A 145 1.04 11.26 5.91
C LEU A 145 2.05 12.38 5.78
N GLU A 146 2.27 12.83 4.56
CA GLU A 146 3.18 13.92 4.27
C GLU A 146 2.60 14.82 3.18
N MET A 147 2.58 16.10 3.46
CA MET A 147 1.99 17.14 2.62
C MET A 147 3.07 18.11 2.16
N PRO A 148 2.88 18.78 1.01
CA PRO A 148 3.76 19.85 0.58
C PRO A 148 3.78 20.99 1.60
N LEU A 149 4.97 21.56 1.84
CA LEU A 149 5.16 22.70 2.73
C LEU A 149 5.45 23.96 1.92
N TYR A 150 4.61 24.98 2.08
CA TYR A 150 4.61 26.20 1.28
C TYR A 150 5.26 27.42 1.98
N TRP A 151 6.04 27.20 3.04
CA TRP A 151 6.58 28.28 3.89
C TRP A 151 7.75 29.08 3.28
N PHE A 152 8.36 28.57 2.21
CA PHE A 152 9.59 29.13 1.63
C PHE A 152 9.36 29.54 0.18
N ASP A 153 8.39 30.42 -0.07
CA ASP A 153 7.99 30.86 -1.41
C ASP A 153 7.68 29.68 -2.36
N ASP A 154 6.95 28.69 -1.84
CA ASP A 154 6.65 27.44 -2.56
C ASP A 154 7.88 26.71 -3.11
N ALA A 155 9.04 26.87 -2.45
CA ALA A 155 10.26 26.17 -2.83
C ALA A 155 9.97 24.66 -2.95
N PRO A 156 10.17 24.07 -4.13
CA PRO A 156 9.74 22.71 -4.39
C PRO A 156 10.45 21.74 -3.45
N THR A 157 9.83 20.58 -3.18
CA THR A 157 10.40 19.45 -2.41
C THR A 157 10.54 19.62 -0.90
N TRP A 158 10.07 20.74 -0.34
CA TRP A 158 9.80 20.83 1.11
C TRP A 158 8.47 20.20 1.45
N SER A 159 8.44 19.54 2.59
CA SER A 159 7.25 18.84 3.05
C SER A 159 7.19 18.77 4.56
N VAL A 160 5.96 18.70 5.06
CA VAL A 160 5.66 18.47 6.46
C VAL A 160 4.83 17.21 6.57
N GLY A 161 5.17 16.35 7.51
CA GLY A 161 4.51 15.07 7.66
C GLY A 161 4.38 14.64 9.10
N THR A 162 3.54 13.64 9.29
CA THR A 162 3.33 12.97 10.56
C THR A 162 3.08 11.49 10.34
N SER A 163 3.02 10.73 11.43
CA SER A 163 2.61 9.32 11.43
C SER A 163 1.69 9.06 12.61
N LEU A 164 0.70 8.19 12.48
CA LEU A 164 -0.16 7.80 13.61
C LEU A 164 0.66 7.33 14.81
N GLY A 165 1.72 6.56 14.56
CA GLY A 165 2.67 6.13 15.59
C GLY A 165 4.06 5.83 15.03
N GLU A 166 5.07 6.08 15.84
CA GLU A 166 6.47 5.74 15.59
C GLU A 166 7.09 5.08 16.82
N ILE A 167 7.89 4.04 16.62
CA ILE A 167 8.56 3.30 17.69
C ILE A 167 10.03 3.12 17.31
N PHE A 168 10.94 3.69 18.09
CA PHE A 168 12.36 3.32 18.08
C PHE A 168 12.60 2.29 19.17
N GLN A 169 12.76 1.05 18.77
CA GLN A 169 13.14 -0.04 19.64
C GLN A 169 14.66 -0.21 19.58
N LEU A 170 15.38 0.24 20.60
CA LEU A 170 16.85 0.31 20.54
C LEU A 170 17.54 -1.00 20.95
N GLU A 171 16.87 -1.83 21.75
CA GLU A 171 17.35 -3.10 22.31
C GLU A 171 16.17 -4.03 22.64
N ALA A 172 16.44 -5.32 22.86
CA ALA A 172 15.40 -6.33 23.11
C ALA A 172 14.55 -6.06 24.38
N ASP A 173 15.18 -5.56 25.44
CA ASP A 173 14.55 -5.35 26.75
C ASP A 173 13.65 -4.10 26.82
N ASN A 174 13.60 -3.28 25.76
CA ASN A 174 12.74 -2.10 25.62
C ASN A 174 12.93 -0.97 26.66
N LYS A 175 13.91 -1.03 27.56
CA LYS A 175 14.16 0.02 28.56
C LYS A 175 14.47 1.38 27.92
N ARG A 176 15.15 1.34 26.77
CA ARG A 176 15.53 2.49 25.96
C ARG A 176 14.59 2.76 24.78
N ALA A 177 13.40 2.16 24.76
CA ALA A 177 12.44 2.38 23.68
C ALA A 177 11.88 3.81 23.71
N VAL A 178 11.75 4.42 22.53
CA VAL A 178 11.18 5.75 22.32
C VAL A 178 9.95 5.61 21.45
N VAL A 179 8.82 6.13 21.90
CA VAL A 179 7.55 6.04 21.17
C VAL A 179 6.99 7.45 20.95
N GLY A 180 6.56 7.72 19.73
CA GLY A 180 5.86 8.95 19.36
C GLY A 180 4.47 8.66 18.80
N ALA A 181 3.46 9.36 19.28
CA ALA A 181 2.15 9.48 18.65
C ALA A 181 2.12 10.82 17.91
N PHE A 182 1.75 10.80 16.62
CA PHE A 182 1.70 12.00 15.77
C PHE A 182 2.97 12.87 15.82
N PRO A 183 4.19 12.30 15.67
CA PRO A 183 5.38 13.14 15.61
C PRO A 183 5.34 14.04 14.38
N LEU A 184 5.88 15.25 14.50
CA LEU A 184 5.96 16.21 13.41
C LEU A 184 7.31 16.07 12.72
N TYR A 185 7.31 15.90 11.41
CA TYR A 185 8.51 15.83 10.58
C TYR A 185 8.53 16.96 9.57
N VAL A 186 9.62 17.72 9.53
CA VAL A 186 9.93 18.62 8.42
C VAL A 186 10.99 17.94 7.56
N ARG A 187 10.74 17.84 6.26
CA ARG A 187 11.57 17.10 5.32
C ARG A 187 11.91 17.96 4.10
N LYS A 188 13.13 17.75 3.59
CA LYS A 188 13.60 18.28 2.32
C LYS A 188 14.11 17.14 1.45
N ARG A 189 13.54 16.98 0.25
CA ARG A 189 13.97 15.95 -0.71
C ARG A 189 14.78 16.53 -1.84
N PHE A 190 15.83 15.82 -2.21
CA PHE A 190 16.64 16.05 -3.39
C PHE A 190 16.50 14.85 -4.30
N TYR A 191 15.71 14.98 -5.36
CA TYR A 191 15.49 13.90 -6.31
C TYR A 191 16.72 13.74 -7.22
N LEU A 192 17.33 12.56 -7.17
CA LEU A 192 18.37 12.12 -8.10
C LEU A 192 17.73 11.51 -9.37
N ARG A 193 16.53 10.95 -9.22
CA ARG A 193 15.68 10.49 -10.31
C ARG A 193 14.24 10.94 -10.06
N GLU A 194 13.69 11.70 -11.01
CA GLU A 194 12.35 12.29 -10.94
C GLU A 194 11.24 11.39 -11.52
N GLU A 195 11.57 10.17 -11.96
CA GLU A 195 10.62 9.17 -12.48
C GLU A 195 10.66 7.90 -11.63
N ILE A 196 9.55 7.17 -11.55
CA ILE A 196 9.47 5.91 -10.79
C ILE A 196 10.52 4.89 -11.34
N PRO A 197 11.22 4.10 -10.51
CA PRO A 197 11.36 4.28 -9.06
C PRO A 197 12.06 5.60 -8.74
N TYR A 198 11.43 6.42 -7.90
CA TYR A 198 12.05 7.65 -7.44
C TYR A 198 13.30 7.31 -6.65
N VAL A 199 14.37 8.06 -6.90
CA VAL A 199 15.58 8.00 -6.09
C VAL A 199 15.80 9.38 -5.51
N ALA A 200 15.77 9.50 -4.19
CA ALA A 200 15.89 10.77 -3.51
C ALA A 200 16.77 10.68 -2.27
N VAL A 201 17.53 11.75 -2.02
CA VAL A 201 18.17 11.98 -0.73
C VAL A 201 17.26 12.90 0.08
N THR A 202 16.91 12.49 1.29
CA THR A 202 15.99 13.22 2.16
C THR A 202 16.74 13.67 3.41
N ALA A 203 16.68 14.96 3.73
CA ALA A 203 17.05 15.47 5.05
C ALA A 203 15.76 15.70 5.87
N ALA A 204 15.77 15.32 7.14
CA ALA A 204 14.59 15.34 8.00
C ALA A 204 14.92 15.76 9.43
N ALA A 205 14.04 16.58 10.00
CA ALA A 205 13.99 16.86 11.44
C ALA A 205 12.60 16.44 11.97
N GLY A 206 12.61 15.49 12.91
CA GLY A 206 11.42 14.93 13.54
C GLY A 206 11.32 15.33 15.01
N PHE A 207 10.12 15.66 15.45
CA PHE A 207 9.81 16.08 16.81
C PHE A 207 8.68 15.23 17.35
N GLY A 208 8.94 14.50 18.43
CA GLY A 208 7.92 13.77 19.18
C GLY A 208 7.73 14.39 20.56
N PHE A 209 6.48 14.48 21.01
CA PHE A 209 6.13 15.07 22.31
C PHE A 209 5.50 14.06 23.27
N LEU A 210 4.77 13.07 22.75
CA LEU A 210 4.01 12.10 23.53
C LEU A 210 4.12 10.71 22.88
N PRO A 211 4.22 9.62 23.66
CA PRO A 211 4.53 9.59 25.08
C PRO A 211 6.00 9.95 25.39
N SER A 212 6.93 9.74 24.46
CA SER A 212 8.31 10.16 24.59
C SER A 212 8.54 11.54 23.98
N GLN A 213 9.41 12.32 24.60
CA GLN A 213 9.88 13.60 24.05
C GLN A 213 11.19 13.35 23.33
N TYR A 214 11.26 13.66 22.03
CA TYR A 214 12.49 13.44 21.27
C TYR A 214 12.64 14.37 20.08
N LEU A 215 13.90 14.59 19.72
CA LEU A 215 14.36 15.17 18.48
C LEU A 215 15.07 14.08 17.67
N ASN A 216 14.64 13.88 16.44
CA ASN A 216 15.27 12.98 15.49
C ASN A 216 15.83 13.77 14.30
N LEU A 217 17.14 13.85 14.19
CA LEU A 217 17.81 14.44 13.02
C LEU A 217 18.26 13.30 12.11
N ALA A 218 17.70 13.22 10.91
CA ALA A 218 17.89 12.06 10.04
C ALA A 218 18.16 12.47 8.59
N GLY A 219 19.03 11.71 7.93
CA GLY A 219 19.16 11.64 6.49
C GLY A 219 18.71 10.27 6.00
N SER A 220 18.10 10.21 4.81
CA SER A 220 17.81 8.95 4.14
C SER A 220 18.12 9.01 2.64
N LEU A 221 18.47 7.85 2.08
CA LEU A 221 18.44 7.60 0.64
C LEU A 221 17.25 6.68 0.39
N ASP A 222 16.29 7.18 -0.38
CA ASP A 222 15.01 6.56 -0.62
C ASP A 222 14.93 6.08 -2.07
N ILE A 223 14.55 4.81 -2.26
CA ILE A 223 14.19 4.23 -3.55
C ILE A 223 12.74 3.77 -3.46
N GLY A 224 11.81 4.40 -4.20
CA GLY A 224 10.40 4.21 -3.91
C GLY A 224 9.38 4.50 -5.03
N SER A 225 8.12 4.31 -4.62
CA SER A 225 6.83 4.17 -5.30
C SER A 225 6.74 3.04 -6.32
N ILE A 226 7.49 1.95 -6.09
CA ILE A 226 7.36 0.71 -6.86
C ILE A 226 6.13 -0.05 -6.35
N GLY A 227 4.94 0.34 -6.79
CA GLY A 227 3.71 -0.28 -6.33
C GLY A 227 3.38 -0.05 -4.85
N GLY A 228 3.84 1.06 -4.28
CA GLY A 228 3.77 1.29 -2.84
C GLY A 228 4.81 0.51 -2.02
N LEU A 229 5.79 -0.13 -2.68
CA LEU A 229 6.97 -0.70 -2.03
C LEU A 229 8.15 0.27 -2.15
N ASN A 230 8.80 0.57 -1.02
CA ASN A 230 10.01 1.40 -0.98
C ASN A 230 11.10 0.74 -0.16
N ILE A 231 12.35 0.99 -0.54
CA ILE A 231 13.55 0.61 0.19
C ILE A 231 14.28 1.89 0.58
N ARG A 232 14.82 1.94 1.80
CA ARG A 232 15.49 3.12 2.32
C ARG A 232 16.74 2.76 3.10
N SER A 233 17.75 3.59 3.03
CA SER A 233 18.85 3.58 3.99
C SER A 233 18.79 4.85 4.84
N TYR A 234 18.94 4.70 6.15
CA TYR A 234 18.84 5.76 7.13
C TYR A 234 20.17 6.00 7.84
N ALA A 235 20.44 7.27 8.16
CA ALA A 235 21.44 7.68 9.12
C ALA A 235 20.87 8.81 9.98
N GLY A 236 21.08 8.78 11.28
CA GLY A 236 20.54 9.83 12.13
C GLY A 236 21.04 9.84 13.56
N LEU A 237 20.57 10.84 14.30
CA LEU A 237 20.82 11.05 15.71
C LEU A 237 19.50 11.26 16.42
N LEU A 238 19.19 10.36 17.35
CA LEU A 238 18.02 10.42 18.21
C LEU A 238 18.41 11.00 19.58
N ILE A 239 17.85 12.15 19.94
CA ILE A 239 17.98 12.76 21.26
C ILE A 239 16.61 12.65 21.91
N ALA A 240 16.49 11.81 22.94
CA ALA A 240 15.18 11.44 23.47
C ALA A 240 15.16 11.31 24.99
N ARG A 241 13.97 11.48 25.55
CA ARG A 241 13.58 10.97 26.85
C ARG A 241 12.66 9.77 26.65
N SER A 242 13.14 8.58 27.00
CA SER A 242 12.43 7.31 26.78
C SER A 242 11.12 7.24 27.58
N ILE A 243 10.31 6.21 27.32
CA ILE A 243 9.09 5.93 28.12
C ILE A 243 9.44 5.75 29.61
N GLU A 244 10.59 5.15 29.91
CA GLU A 244 11.11 4.98 31.27
C GLU A 244 11.82 6.24 31.80
N GLN A 245 11.63 7.38 31.13
CA GLN A 245 12.19 8.69 31.45
C GLN A 245 13.72 8.78 31.44
N GLN A 246 14.40 7.84 30.77
CA GLN A 246 15.85 7.90 30.59
C GLN A 246 16.20 8.86 29.45
N SER A 247 17.08 9.82 29.72
CA SER A 247 17.68 10.65 28.68
C SER A 247 18.69 9.83 27.89
N LEU A 248 18.58 9.83 26.57
CA LEU A 248 19.49 9.12 25.68
C LEU A 248 19.82 9.95 24.44
N VAL A 249 21.07 9.81 23.99
CA VAL A 249 21.56 10.31 22.71
C VAL A 249 22.06 9.10 21.95
N GLN A 250 21.41 8.78 20.84
CA GLN A 250 21.65 7.53 20.12
C GLN A 250 21.86 7.82 18.62
N PRO A 251 23.09 7.71 18.11
CA PRO A 251 23.30 7.64 16.67
C PRO A 251 22.75 6.32 16.13
N TYR A 252 22.25 6.32 14.91
CA TYR A 252 21.78 5.10 14.27
C TYR A 252 22.06 5.12 12.77
N LEU A 253 22.31 3.94 12.23
CA LEU A 253 22.30 3.66 10.80
C LEU A 253 21.26 2.57 10.57
N GLY A 254 20.63 2.49 9.41
CA GLY A 254 19.66 1.43 9.18
C GLY A 254 19.27 1.21 7.74
N LEU A 255 18.68 0.05 7.50
CA LEU A 255 18.08 -0.31 6.23
C LEU A 255 16.62 -0.64 6.46
N GLY A 256 15.75 -0.11 5.61
CA GLY A 256 14.31 -0.16 5.81
C GLY A 256 13.55 -0.47 4.55
N THR A 257 12.34 -0.96 4.77
CA THR A 257 11.34 -1.18 3.74
C THR A 257 10.00 -0.61 4.21
N SER A 258 9.16 -0.26 3.26
CA SER A 258 7.79 0.16 3.54
C SER A 258 6.86 -0.42 2.51
N VAL A 259 5.67 -0.82 2.95
CA VAL A 259 4.64 -1.45 2.11
C VAL A 259 3.37 -0.62 2.20
N LEU A 260 2.63 -0.55 1.10
CA LEU A 260 1.50 0.38 0.91
C LEU A 260 1.91 1.82 1.23
N ASP A 261 3.05 2.24 0.69
CA ASP A 261 3.68 3.53 0.90
C ASP A 261 3.93 4.24 -0.44
N PHE A 262 2.98 5.10 -0.79
CA PHE A 262 2.93 5.85 -2.03
C PHE A 262 3.68 7.17 -1.86
N LEU A 263 4.58 7.47 -2.79
CA LEU A 263 5.35 8.70 -2.85
C LEU A 263 5.04 9.39 -4.18
N ASN A 264 4.66 10.66 -4.12
CA ASN A 264 4.44 11.53 -5.27
C ASN A 264 5.55 12.57 -5.37
N HIS A 265 6.00 12.81 -6.60
CA HIS A 265 6.81 13.97 -6.91
C HIS A 265 5.93 15.25 -6.86
N PRO A 266 6.45 16.42 -6.42
CA PRO A 266 5.64 17.65 -6.34
C PRO A 266 4.92 18.06 -7.64
N ARG A 267 5.48 17.69 -8.81
CA ARG A 267 4.82 17.92 -10.11
C ARG A 267 3.56 17.08 -10.31
N GLU A 268 3.48 15.91 -9.68
CA GLU A 268 2.37 14.98 -9.81
C GLU A 268 1.13 15.44 -9.01
N LEU A 269 1.30 16.36 -8.05
CA LEU A 269 0.20 17.05 -7.38
C LEU A 269 -0.67 17.90 -8.32
N ARG A 270 -0.17 18.15 -9.54
CA ARG A 270 -0.86 18.89 -10.60
C ARG A 270 -1.40 17.98 -11.71
N ARG A 271 -1.24 16.67 -11.58
CA ARG A 271 -1.80 15.66 -12.50
C ARG A 271 -3.03 15.03 -11.88
N GLN A 272 -4.10 14.89 -12.66
CA GLN A 272 -5.35 14.29 -12.17
C GLN A 272 -5.15 12.80 -11.89
N TRP A 273 -5.84 12.25 -10.89
CA TRP A 273 -5.75 10.83 -10.50
C TRP A 273 -5.80 9.85 -11.68
N ASP A 274 -6.67 10.10 -12.65
CA ASP A 274 -6.86 9.25 -13.84
C ASP A 274 -5.64 9.21 -14.77
N GLU A 275 -4.79 10.23 -14.70
CA GLU A 275 -3.57 10.36 -15.49
C GLU A 275 -2.33 9.81 -14.77
N HIS A 276 -2.44 9.36 -13.52
CA HIS A 276 -1.29 8.80 -12.81
C HIS A 276 -0.83 7.49 -13.44
N GLU A 277 0.48 7.29 -13.39
CA GLU A 277 1.15 6.11 -13.90
C GLU A 277 1.38 5.10 -12.78
N HIS A 278 1.15 3.82 -13.08
CA HIS A 278 1.36 2.75 -12.11
C HIS A 278 2.52 1.83 -12.52
N SER A 279 3.27 1.35 -11.52
CA SER A 279 4.38 0.41 -11.68
C SER A 279 4.01 -1.03 -11.29
N SER A 280 2.77 -1.26 -10.86
CA SER A 280 2.29 -2.55 -10.35
C SER A 280 1.07 -3.05 -11.07
N TRP A 281 1.00 -4.38 -11.22
CA TRP A 281 -0.19 -5.10 -11.66
C TRP A 281 -1.25 -5.18 -10.57
N ASN A 282 -0.81 -5.25 -9.32
CA ASN A 282 -1.70 -5.45 -8.18
C ASN A 282 -1.09 -4.91 -6.90
N ILE A 283 -1.92 -4.23 -6.10
CA ILE A 283 -1.60 -3.75 -4.76
C ILE A 283 -2.86 -3.96 -3.91
N GLY A 284 -2.74 -4.50 -2.70
CA GLY A 284 -3.88 -4.59 -1.81
C GLY A 284 -3.53 -4.59 -0.33
N ALA A 285 -4.52 -4.37 0.53
CA ALA A 285 -4.32 -4.36 1.98
C ALA A 285 -4.33 -5.78 2.58
N LEU A 286 -5.26 -6.62 2.14
CA LEU A 286 -5.39 -7.98 2.63
C LEU A 286 -5.92 -8.90 1.53
N ARG A 287 -5.38 -10.11 1.42
CA ARG A 287 -5.98 -11.17 0.62
C ARG A 287 -6.21 -12.39 1.47
N ILE A 288 -7.42 -12.91 1.40
CA ILE A 288 -7.84 -14.13 2.10
C ILE A 288 -8.09 -15.18 1.03
N THR A 289 -7.41 -16.31 1.13
CA THR A 289 -7.64 -17.47 0.26
C THR A 289 -8.06 -18.66 1.09
N THR A 290 -9.30 -19.10 0.92
CA THR A 290 -9.74 -20.38 1.48
C THR A 290 -9.49 -21.46 0.45
N PHE A 291 -9.00 -22.63 0.88
CA PHE A 291 -8.63 -23.68 -0.07
C PHE A 291 -8.98 -25.08 0.41
N LEU A 292 -9.31 -25.93 -0.56
CA LEU A 292 -9.48 -27.37 -0.41
C LEU A 292 -8.13 -28.03 -0.64
N LEU A 293 -7.78 -28.98 0.23
CA LEU A 293 -6.57 -29.78 0.07
C LEU A 293 -6.83 -30.92 -0.91
N LEU A 294 -6.06 -30.94 -1.99
CA LEU A 294 -6.06 -32.01 -2.99
C LEU A 294 -5.07 -33.13 -2.65
N SER A 295 -4.07 -32.85 -1.81
CA SER A 295 -3.13 -33.83 -1.27
C SER A 295 -2.97 -33.68 0.24
N GLY A 296 -2.38 -34.68 0.91
CA GLY A 296 -2.16 -34.67 2.36
C GLY A 296 -3.37 -35.07 3.22
N SER A 297 -4.52 -35.38 2.60
CA SER A 297 -5.66 -35.97 3.29
C SER A 297 -5.43 -37.47 3.59
N PRO A 298 -5.76 -37.97 4.79
CA PRO A 298 -5.61 -39.38 5.10
C PRO A 298 -6.52 -40.25 4.21
N PRO A 299 -6.07 -41.45 3.80
CA PRO A 299 -6.69 -42.25 2.73
C PRO A 299 -8.14 -42.71 2.96
N ASN A 300 -8.77 -42.41 4.11
CA ASN A 300 -10.14 -42.79 4.45
C ASN A 300 -10.99 -41.62 4.99
N SER A 301 -10.64 -40.37 4.70
CA SER A 301 -11.45 -39.22 5.12
C SER A 301 -12.71 -39.08 4.24
N GLN A 302 -13.90 -39.21 4.83
CA GLN A 302 -15.17 -38.96 4.13
C GLN A 302 -15.45 -37.46 3.90
N GLN A 303 -14.68 -36.56 4.52
CA GLN A 303 -14.87 -35.13 4.44
C GLN A 303 -13.60 -34.41 3.95
N PRO A 304 -13.73 -33.30 3.18
CA PRO A 304 -12.60 -32.62 2.57
C PRO A 304 -11.80 -31.80 3.58
N SER A 305 -10.47 -31.99 3.60
CA SER A 305 -9.59 -31.12 4.38
C SER A 305 -9.51 -29.73 3.75
N VAL A 306 -9.42 -28.70 4.58
CA VAL A 306 -9.47 -27.29 4.16
C VAL A 306 -8.34 -26.49 4.80
N GLY A 307 -8.04 -25.35 4.20
CA GLY A 307 -7.03 -24.42 4.67
C GLY A 307 -7.36 -22.97 4.37
N LEU A 308 -6.57 -22.10 4.97
CA LEU A 308 -6.69 -20.66 4.91
C LEU A 308 -5.29 -20.07 4.66
N GLN A 309 -5.18 -19.19 3.68
CA GLN A 309 -4.00 -18.38 3.44
C GLN A 309 -4.37 -16.90 3.58
N LEU A 310 -3.59 -16.17 4.36
CA LEU A 310 -3.71 -14.75 4.61
C LEU A 310 -2.47 -14.04 4.09
N GLN A 311 -2.61 -13.19 3.08
CA GLN A 311 -1.54 -12.33 2.58
C GLN A 311 -1.85 -10.90 3.01
N VAL A 312 -0.97 -10.31 3.82
CA VAL A 312 -1.07 -8.93 4.28
C VAL A 312 -0.25 -8.04 3.35
N ALA A 313 -0.86 -6.96 2.88
CA ALA A 313 -0.26 -5.99 2.00
C ALA A 313 0.37 -6.58 0.70
N PRO A 314 -0.32 -7.49 -0.03
CA PRO A 314 0.25 -8.11 -1.22
C PRO A 314 0.52 -7.07 -2.30
N THR A 315 1.73 -7.11 -2.86
CA THR A 315 2.15 -6.21 -3.94
C THR A 315 2.80 -7.01 -5.07
N THR A 316 2.36 -6.76 -6.30
CA THR A 316 2.89 -7.38 -7.53
C THR A 316 3.25 -6.29 -8.53
N ILE A 317 4.55 -6.12 -8.73
CA ILE A 317 5.19 -5.11 -9.55
C ILE A 317 5.38 -5.65 -10.97
N ALA A 318 5.12 -4.81 -11.97
CA ALA A 318 5.42 -5.11 -13.36
C ALA A 318 6.92 -4.88 -13.62
N LEU A 319 7.60 -5.89 -14.18
CA LEU A 319 8.98 -5.76 -14.61
C LEU A 319 9.02 -5.44 -16.11
N PRO A 320 9.76 -4.40 -16.55
CA PRO A 320 9.89 -4.06 -17.96
C PRO A 320 10.90 -4.97 -18.67
N ILE A 321 10.65 -6.28 -18.62
CA ILE A 321 11.49 -7.32 -19.22
C ILE A 321 10.60 -8.19 -20.10
N ALA A 322 11.12 -8.61 -21.25
CA ALA A 322 10.40 -9.37 -22.27
C ALA A 322 9.15 -8.64 -22.80
N ASP A 323 7.95 -9.07 -22.43
CA ASP A 323 6.65 -8.57 -22.89
C ASP A 323 5.91 -7.74 -21.82
N ASN A 324 6.65 -7.21 -20.83
CA ASN A 324 6.14 -6.48 -19.66
C ASN A 324 5.18 -7.31 -18.78
N ARG A 325 5.07 -8.62 -19.00
CA ARG A 325 4.19 -9.51 -18.23
C ARG A 325 4.93 -10.26 -17.13
N ILE A 326 6.26 -10.28 -17.17
CA ILE A 326 7.04 -10.78 -16.04
C ILE A 326 6.79 -9.85 -14.85
N CYS A 327 6.47 -10.44 -13.71
CA CYS A 327 6.21 -9.71 -12.48
C CYS A 327 7.08 -10.21 -11.33
N ALA A 328 7.34 -9.31 -10.39
CA ALA A 328 7.92 -9.63 -9.10
C ALA A 328 7.02 -9.08 -8.01
N GLY A 329 7.00 -9.71 -6.85
CA GLY A 329 6.12 -9.29 -5.78
C GLY A 329 6.69 -9.61 -4.40
N VAL A 330 6.09 -8.97 -3.42
CA VAL A 330 6.34 -9.20 -2.01
C VAL A 330 5.03 -9.02 -1.26
N ASP A 331 4.87 -9.76 -0.18
CA ASP A 331 3.79 -9.54 0.78
C ASP A 331 4.43 -9.06 2.10
N LEU A 332 3.75 -8.24 2.90
CA LEU A 332 4.29 -7.90 4.22
C LEU A 332 4.37 -9.15 5.10
N PHE A 333 3.26 -9.88 5.15
CA PHE A 333 3.15 -11.17 5.80
C PHE A 333 2.37 -12.14 4.92
N ASN A 334 2.77 -13.40 4.92
CA ASN A 334 1.98 -14.49 4.34
C ASN A 334 1.81 -15.58 5.39
N VAL A 335 0.59 -15.91 5.76
CA VAL A 335 0.29 -16.92 6.77
C VAL A 335 -0.55 -18.00 6.10
N VAL A 336 -0.17 -19.26 6.26
CA VAL A 336 -0.86 -20.44 5.72
C VAL A 336 -1.23 -21.33 6.90
N TYR A 337 -2.50 -21.73 6.97
CA TYR A 337 -3.02 -22.64 7.98
C TYR A 337 -3.82 -23.74 7.30
N ALA A 338 -3.43 -25.00 7.45
CA ALA A 338 -4.13 -26.15 6.91
C ALA A 338 -4.61 -27.05 8.04
N PHE A 339 -5.88 -27.47 8.00
CA PHE A 339 -6.52 -28.18 9.11
C PHE A 339 -7.19 -29.48 8.67
N ARG A 340 -7.10 -30.51 9.52
CA ARG A 340 -7.92 -31.72 9.39
C ARG A 340 -9.30 -31.44 9.96
N GLN A 341 -10.32 -32.05 9.38
CA GLN A 341 -11.71 -31.83 9.78
C GLN A 341 -12.13 -32.50 11.11
N LYS A 342 -11.21 -33.00 11.94
CA LYS A 342 -11.57 -33.47 13.29
C LYS A 342 -11.73 -32.27 14.22
N GLN A 343 -12.99 -31.81 14.38
CA GLN A 343 -13.66 -30.94 15.38
C GLN A 343 -12.88 -30.08 16.41
N THR A 344 -11.60 -29.79 16.23
CA THR A 344 -10.81 -28.93 17.10
C THR A 344 -9.74 -28.23 16.29
N LEU A 345 -9.54 -26.92 16.53
CA LEU A 345 -8.48 -26.09 15.93
C LEU A 345 -7.06 -26.65 16.13
N ARG A 346 -6.90 -27.68 16.99
CA ARG A 346 -5.62 -28.31 17.36
C ARG A 346 -5.10 -29.36 16.37
N ASP A 347 -5.92 -29.87 15.45
CA ASP A 347 -5.47 -30.85 14.45
C ASP A 347 -4.94 -30.17 13.17
N ALA A 348 -3.97 -29.26 13.34
CA ALA A 348 -3.30 -28.60 12.23
C ALA A 348 -2.48 -29.62 11.40
N ILE A 349 -2.69 -29.64 10.09
CA ILE A 349 -1.85 -30.39 9.14
C ILE A 349 -0.54 -29.64 8.91
N GLY A 350 -0.63 -28.32 8.88
CA GLY A 350 0.49 -27.46 8.56
C GLY A 350 0.19 -26.02 8.92
N PHE A 351 1.21 -25.34 9.42
CA PHE A 351 1.22 -23.90 9.59
C PHE A 351 2.50 -23.34 9.00
N GLY A 352 2.34 -22.37 8.13
CA GLY A 352 3.43 -21.60 7.55
C GLY A 352 3.20 -20.14 7.85
N TYR A 353 4.28 -19.41 8.09
CA TYR A 353 4.22 -17.96 8.00
C TYR A 353 5.51 -17.43 7.43
N GLY A 354 5.41 -16.33 6.72
CA GLY A 354 6.51 -15.67 6.03
C GLY A 354 6.46 -14.18 6.24
N VAL A 355 7.63 -13.57 6.40
CA VAL A 355 7.81 -12.12 6.43
C VAL A 355 8.54 -11.70 5.17
N LEU A 356 7.95 -10.81 4.38
CA LEU A 356 8.51 -10.38 3.09
C LEU A 356 8.85 -11.55 2.14
N PRO A 357 7.95 -12.52 1.93
CA PRO A 357 8.21 -13.59 0.96
C PRO A 357 8.38 -13.01 -0.44
N LEU A 358 9.38 -13.48 -1.15
CA LEU A 358 9.69 -13.04 -2.50
C LEU A 358 8.89 -13.83 -3.50
N ARG A 359 8.26 -13.16 -4.45
CA ARG A 359 7.44 -13.76 -5.49
C ARG A 359 7.95 -13.33 -6.86
N VAL A 360 7.94 -14.27 -7.80
CA VAL A 360 8.16 -14.02 -9.22
C VAL A 360 7.08 -14.73 -10.01
N GLY A 361 6.60 -14.12 -11.07
CA GLY A 361 5.53 -14.69 -11.86
C GLY A 361 5.39 -14.11 -13.26
N TYR A 362 4.32 -14.54 -13.91
CA TYR A 362 3.90 -14.10 -15.22
C TYR A 362 2.42 -13.69 -15.16
N TRP A 363 2.15 -12.46 -15.58
CA TRP A 363 0.85 -11.83 -15.54
C TRP A 363 0.21 -11.79 -16.94
N LEU A 364 -0.84 -12.58 -17.14
CA LEU A 364 -1.53 -12.66 -18.42
C LEU A 364 -2.88 -11.92 -18.33
N PRO A 365 -2.98 -10.67 -18.82
CA PRO A 365 -4.25 -9.94 -18.86
C PRO A 365 -5.14 -10.43 -20.01
N PHE A 366 -6.45 -10.46 -19.79
CA PHE A 366 -7.43 -10.78 -20.83
C PHE A 366 -8.02 -9.48 -21.41
N GLY A 367 -7.39 -8.98 -22.48
CA GLY A 367 -7.72 -7.68 -23.08
C GLY A 367 -7.42 -6.51 -22.14
N ASP A 368 -8.19 -5.42 -22.28
CA ASP A 368 -8.11 -4.24 -21.39
C ASP A 368 -9.00 -4.37 -20.14
N SER A 369 -9.53 -5.56 -19.87
CA SER A 369 -10.36 -5.83 -18.71
C SER A 369 -9.52 -6.00 -17.44
N ARG A 370 -10.16 -5.92 -16.27
CA ARG A 370 -9.55 -6.26 -14.97
C ARG A 370 -9.64 -7.77 -14.67
N LEU A 371 -9.51 -8.60 -15.70
CA LEU A 371 -9.41 -10.06 -15.63
C LEU A 371 -8.00 -10.48 -16.02
N ALA A 372 -7.32 -11.23 -15.16
CA ALA A 372 -5.96 -11.69 -15.42
C ALA A 372 -5.67 -13.05 -14.79
N LEU A 373 -4.79 -13.82 -15.43
CA LEU A 373 -4.19 -15.02 -14.86
C LEU A 373 -2.78 -14.68 -14.38
N GLU A 374 -2.51 -14.86 -13.09
CA GLU A 374 -1.17 -14.77 -12.52
C GLU A 374 -0.65 -16.18 -12.24
N SER A 375 0.42 -16.59 -12.92
CA SER A 375 1.19 -17.78 -12.54
C SER A 375 2.42 -17.33 -11.77
N PHE A 376 2.65 -17.86 -10.57
CA PHE A 376 3.74 -17.39 -9.72
C PHE A 376 4.40 -18.51 -8.92
N ALA A 377 5.66 -18.26 -8.58
CA ALA A 377 6.40 -18.96 -7.54
C ALA A 377 6.73 -17.96 -6.43
N MET A 378 6.54 -18.37 -5.18
CA MET A 378 6.82 -17.57 -4.00
C MET A 378 7.72 -18.35 -3.05
N TYR A 379 8.68 -17.67 -2.46
CA TYR A 379 9.63 -18.20 -1.51
C TYR A 379 9.70 -17.31 -0.27
N SER A 380 9.33 -17.90 0.87
CA SER A 380 9.53 -17.34 2.20
C SER A 380 10.81 -17.94 2.79
N TYR A 381 11.76 -17.07 3.13
CA TYR A 381 13.05 -17.47 3.71
C TYR A 381 13.10 -17.30 5.23
N PHE A 382 12.16 -16.56 5.83
CA PHE A 382 12.11 -16.29 7.26
C PHE A 382 10.68 -16.44 7.79
N PRO A 383 10.48 -17.02 8.98
CA PRO A 383 11.49 -17.63 9.87
C PRO A 383 11.90 -19.05 9.47
N HIS A 384 11.17 -19.66 8.55
CA HIS A 384 11.42 -20.98 8.00
C HIS A 384 11.23 -20.93 6.48
N SER A 385 11.81 -21.91 5.79
CA SER A 385 11.64 -22.05 4.36
C SER A 385 10.24 -22.57 4.04
N MET A 386 9.46 -21.75 3.33
CA MET A 386 8.19 -22.12 2.75
C MET A 386 8.17 -21.67 1.30
N TRP A 387 7.77 -22.54 0.37
CA TRP A 387 7.62 -22.19 -1.03
C TRP A 387 6.23 -22.54 -1.53
N GLN A 388 5.78 -21.79 -2.53
CA GLN A 388 4.47 -21.94 -3.14
C GLN A 388 4.60 -21.74 -4.65
N VAL A 389 4.02 -22.65 -5.43
CA VAL A 389 3.84 -22.46 -6.87
C VAL A 389 2.35 -22.53 -7.16
N ALA A 390 1.80 -21.50 -7.79
CA ALA A 390 0.37 -21.42 -8.02
C ALA A 390 0.03 -20.64 -9.29
N ALA A 391 -1.17 -20.89 -9.79
CA ALA A 391 -1.82 -20.09 -10.81
C ALA A 391 -3.16 -19.59 -10.27
N THR A 392 -3.38 -18.28 -10.39
CA THR A 392 -4.58 -17.62 -9.88
C THR A 392 -5.25 -16.82 -10.99
N LEU A 393 -6.47 -17.19 -11.35
CA LEU A 393 -7.34 -16.37 -12.18
C LEU A 393 -8.03 -15.34 -11.29
N ARG A 394 -7.85 -14.05 -11.57
CA ARG A 394 -8.45 -12.94 -10.81
C ARG A 394 -9.37 -12.13 -11.69
N VAL A 395 -10.51 -11.76 -11.12
CA VAL A 395 -11.46 -10.82 -11.70
C VAL A 395 -11.77 -9.73 -10.68
N ALA A 396 -11.65 -8.46 -11.08
CA ALA A 396 -12.14 -7.36 -10.26
C ALA A 396 -13.68 -7.34 -10.28
N ALA A 397 -14.31 -7.99 -9.29
CA ALA A 397 -15.76 -7.96 -9.13
C ALA A 397 -16.25 -6.55 -8.75
N LEU A 398 -15.48 -5.87 -7.89
CA LEU A 398 -15.54 -4.44 -7.61
C LEU A 398 -14.13 -3.86 -7.65
N GLU A 399 -13.99 -2.54 -7.72
CA GLU A 399 -12.68 -1.87 -7.84
C GLU A 399 -11.72 -2.18 -6.67
N TRP A 400 -12.28 -2.37 -5.47
CA TRP A 400 -11.53 -2.63 -4.22
C TRP A 400 -11.65 -4.07 -3.72
N LEU A 401 -12.37 -4.94 -4.45
CA LEU A 401 -12.69 -6.30 -4.02
C LEU A 401 -12.56 -7.31 -5.17
N PRO A 402 -11.33 -7.65 -5.60
CA PRO A 402 -11.11 -8.69 -6.58
C PRO A 402 -11.37 -10.07 -5.98
N VAL A 403 -11.95 -10.95 -6.79
CA VAL A 403 -12.19 -12.36 -6.46
C VAL A 403 -11.37 -13.21 -7.42
N GLY A 404 -10.89 -14.36 -6.96
CA GLY A 404 -10.12 -15.25 -7.81
C GLY A 404 -10.24 -16.72 -7.44
N ILE A 405 -9.85 -17.56 -8.39
CA ILE A 405 -9.71 -19.00 -8.22
C ILE A 405 -8.23 -19.33 -8.39
N SER A 406 -7.68 -20.07 -7.44
CA SER A 406 -6.26 -20.44 -7.40
C SER A 406 -6.11 -21.95 -7.37
N VAL A 407 -5.14 -22.46 -8.10
CA VAL A 407 -4.66 -23.83 -7.99
C VAL A 407 -3.16 -23.78 -7.71
N GLY A 408 -2.68 -24.57 -6.77
CA GLY A 408 -1.27 -24.50 -6.44
C GLY A 408 -0.78 -25.61 -5.54
N TYR A 409 0.49 -25.52 -5.21
CA TYR A 409 1.20 -26.40 -4.32
C TYR A 409 2.00 -25.55 -3.32
N ILE A 410 1.89 -25.85 -2.03
CA ILE A 410 2.62 -25.19 -0.95
C ILE A 410 3.40 -26.25 -0.20
N SER A 411 4.66 -25.95 0.08
CA SER A 411 5.52 -26.77 0.92
C SER A 411 6.22 -25.92 1.97
N SER A 412 6.32 -26.46 3.18
CA SER A 412 7.03 -25.83 4.30
C SER A 412 7.88 -26.87 5.01
N ALA A 413 9.09 -26.47 5.40
CA ALA A 413 9.97 -27.32 6.21
C ALA A 413 9.44 -27.53 7.64
N GLY A 414 8.41 -26.79 8.05
CA GLY A 414 7.92 -26.79 9.43
C GLY A 414 8.86 -26.06 10.38
N PHE A 415 8.43 -25.90 11.62
CA PHE A 415 9.22 -25.28 12.68
C PHE A 415 8.68 -25.63 14.06
N THR A 416 9.56 -25.57 15.06
CA THR A 416 9.20 -25.79 16.46
C THR A 416 8.93 -24.47 17.16
N VAL A 417 7.84 -24.40 17.92
CA VAL A 417 7.48 -23.24 18.74
C VAL A 417 7.40 -23.67 20.20
N ASN A 418 8.38 -23.24 20.98
CA ASN A 418 8.53 -23.68 22.36
C ASN A 418 7.77 -22.80 23.36
N ARG A 419 7.26 -21.63 22.93
CA ARG A 419 6.58 -20.63 23.79
C ARG A 419 5.90 -19.56 22.94
N GLY A 420 5.04 -18.74 23.56
CA GLY A 420 4.40 -17.60 22.91
C GLY A 420 3.03 -17.94 22.29
N THR A 421 2.35 -16.90 21.79
CA THR A 421 0.96 -17.00 21.32
C THR A 421 0.79 -17.99 20.16
N ILE A 422 1.80 -18.18 19.32
CA ILE A 422 1.75 -19.14 18.22
C ILE A 422 1.69 -20.58 18.75
N ARG A 423 2.42 -20.91 19.82
CA ARG A 423 2.35 -22.23 20.47
C ARG A 423 0.94 -22.52 21.00
N ASP A 424 0.27 -21.51 21.54
CA ASP A 424 -1.09 -21.65 22.07
C ASP A 424 -2.12 -21.97 20.96
N VAL A 425 -1.81 -21.63 19.71
CA VAL A 425 -2.71 -21.82 18.55
C VAL A 425 -2.42 -23.12 17.80
N VAL A 426 -1.15 -23.50 17.63
CA VAL A 426 -0.75 -24.57 16.69
C VAL A 426 0.00 -25.75 17.33
N ASP A 427 -0.01 -25.85 18.66
CA ASP A 427 0.80 -26.80 19.44
C ASP A 427 2.33 -26.64 19.22
N ALA A 428 3.15 -27.36 20.00
CA ALA A 428 4.58 -27.06 20.16
C ALA A 428 5.46 -27.40 18.92
N THR A 429 5.00 -28.27 18.03
CA THR A 429 5.76 -28.70 16.85
C THR A 429 4.84 -28.74 15.65
N ILE A 430 5.13 -27.87 14.67
CA ILE A 430 4.49 -27.95 13.37
C ILE A 430 5.43 -28.70 12.45
N LEU A 431 5.03 -29.92 12.10
CA LEU A 431 5.74 -30.74 11.12
C LEU A 431 5.69 -30.05 9.76
N GLY A 432 6.74 -30.26 8.95
CA GLY A 432 6.72 -29.85 7.55
C GLY A 432 5.51 -30.43 6.81
N PHE A 433 5.00 -29.68 5.85
CA PHE A 433 3.80 -30.06 5.10
C PHE A 433 4.01 -29.83 3.61
N ASP A 434 3.30 -30.63 2.81
CA ASP A 434 3.33 -30.64 1.35
C ASP A 434 1.90 -30.80 0.83
N ILE A 435 1.36 -29.73 0.28
CA ILE A 435 -0.09 -29.61 0.01
C ILE A 435 -0.32 -29.03 -1.38
N ALA A 436 -0.96 -29.82 -2.24
CA ALA A 436 -1.66 -29.34 -3.43
C ALA A 436 -3.05 -28.84 -3.01
N TYR A 437 -3.50 -27.72 -3.59
CA TYR A 437 -4.75 -27.08 -3.20
C TYR A 437 -5.50 -26.46 -4.38
N LEU A 438 -6.82 -26.33 -4.20
CA LEU A 438 -7.72 -25.52 -5.01
C LEU A 438 -8.41 -24.50 -4.10
N GLY A 439 -8.23 -23.21 -4.35
CA GLY A 439 -8.69 -22.14 -3.48
C GLY A 439 -9.48 -21.04 -4.16
N ILE A 440 -10.27 -20.35 -3.36
CA ILE A 440 -10.98 -19.12 -3.72
C ILE A 440 -10.36 -17.98 -2.93
N SER A 441 -9.90 -16.96 -3.64
CA SER A 441 -9.27 -15.78 -3.05
C SER A 441 -10.19 -14.57 -3.12
N ILE A 442 -10.23 -13.79 -2.04
CA ILE A 442 -10.88 -12.48 -1.99
C ILE A 442 -9.83 -11.46 -1.54
N GLY A 443 -9.60 -10.45 -2.37
CA GLY A 443 -8.79 -9.28 -2.03
C GLY A 443 -9.65 -8.20 -1.39
N ILE A 444 -9.13 -7.54 -0.36
CA ILE A 444 -9.78 -6.45 0.38
C ILE A 444 -8.92 -5.20 0.24
N ALA A 445 -9.54 -4.11 -0.21
CA ALA A 445 -8.84 -2.89 -0.61
C ALA A 445 -7.67 -3.22 -1.54
N GLU A 446 -7.95 -4.12 -2.49
CA GLU A 446 -7.00 -4.62 -3.47
C GLU A 446 -7.43 -4.12 -4.84
N GLU A 447 -6.50 -3.53 -5.58
CA GLU A 447 -6.74 -3.02 -6.91
C GLU A 447 -5.95 -3.85 -7.93
N ILE A 448 -6.62 -4.16 -9.05
CA ILE A 448 -6.00 -4.77 -10.23
C ILE A 448 -5.90 -3.71 -11.32
N PHE A 449 -4.67 -3.38 -11.69
CA PHE A 449 -4.40 -2.37 -12.72
C PHE A 449 -4.52 -2.98 -14.12
N ARG A 450 -5.12 -2.21 -15.03
CA ARG A 450 -5.22 -2.55 -16.45
C ARG A 450 -3.87 -2.35 -17.14
N PRO A 451 -3.61 -3.03 -18.26
CA PRO A 451 -2.40 -2.79 -19.06
C PRO A 451 -2.20 -1.31 -19.41
N SER A 452 -3.26 -0.57 -19.76
CA SER A 452 -3.21 0.86 -20.10
C SER A 452 -2.92 1.81 -18.91
N GLN A 453 -3.06 1.32 -17.68
CA GLN A 453 -2.71 2.06 -16.46
C GLN A 453 -1.24 1.87 -16.08
N LEU A 454 -0.56 0.88 -16.67
CA LEU A 454 0.86 0.69 -16.45
C LEU A 454 1.70 1.67 -17.25
N ARG A 455 2.65 2.27 -16.56
CA ARG A 455 3.61 3.21 -17.16
C ARG A 455 4.35 2.63 -18.36
N TYR A 456 4.69 1.34 -18.32
CA TYR A 456 5.51 0.69 -19.35
C TYR A 456 4.74 0.41 -20.65
N ASN A 457 3.41 0.49 -20.59
CA ASN A 457 2.52 0.19 -21.70
C ASN A 457 1.82 1.45 -22.22
N ARG A 458 1.90 2.58 -21.49
CA ARG A 458 1.53 3.88 -22.05
C ARG A 458 2.59 4.24 -23.08
N ALA A 459 2.25 4.10 -24.35
CA ALA A 459 3.05 4.69 -25.42
C ALA A 459 3.19 6.19 -25.10
N VAL A 460 4.42 6.70 -25.18
CA VAL A 460 4.68 8.15 -25.19
C VAL A 460 3.82 8.72 -26.33
N GLN A 461 2.71 9.38 -25.99
CA GLN A 461 1.92 10.16 -26.93
C GLN A 461 2.38 11.60 -26.88
#